data_AF-A0A4V0YYH6-F1
#
_entry.id   AF-A0A4V0YYH6-F1
#
_cell.length_a   1.000
_cell.length_b   1.000
_cell.length_c   1.000
_cell.angle_alpha   90.00
_cell.angle_beta   90.00
_cell.angle_gamma   90.00
#
_symmetry.space_group_name_H-M   'P 1'
#
loop_
_entity.id
_entity.type
_entity.pdbx_description
1 polymer ?
#
loop_
_entity_poly.entity_id
_entity_poly.type
_entity_poly.pdbx_seq_one_letter_code
_entity_poly.pdbx_strand_id
1 'polypeptide(L)'
;MYSPLPQSSEEFEQLQWAEIEPWYRELTATALSAENLKEWLGQWSQLSALVDEANTWLEVLTTCNTADEAISQRRQRFLDEVFAPVQSYDQQLKQQLLASGLEPENFAVPLHNLRVDIDLFRAENVPLLNEEKKFNEEYMSITGGRTVVWEGKEVPLSALDPLLLDPDRARREQAWRTMADCRFEDRAALHEVWMKNLRLRQQIASNAGYDNYRAYRWQQLYRFDYTPDDCKQFHEAVEQVIVPVNVQLAEKRRQLLGLETLRPWDCQVDPRASQAPRTIDDIDALLRQCAEMFAQIDPALGNYFDTLIKEQCFDLDDRANKAPGGYNLVREVKHLPFIFGHLRTIMEVIYLVFHEAGHAFHGFESSHLPYMQQRRESMVPIEFAEVASTSMEYVGSVHLASSGLCSKDEARSLRLRHLESTLMDLATISRGDAFQHWVYENPEQAMDMEAVDKKWAELNRRFEPFVDWSGLEAAGSIGWQHILHFFEVPFYYIEYAFATIGALQVWRNYLRDPQDALAQYKHALSLGGTRSLPELYEAAGAKFAFDTATLQDIIHLVTEQRNSLEQEAS
;
A
#
# COMPACT_ATOMS: atom_id res chain seq x y z
N MET A 1 -24.90 -31.46 -3.24
CA MET A 1 -24.12 -31.44 -4.48
C MET A 1 -24.60 -30.27 -5.29
N TYR A 2 -23.81 -29.18 -5.24
CA TYR A 2 -24.09 -27.96 -5.98
C TYR A 2 -23.91 -28.14 -7.48
N SER A 3 -24.55 -27.26 -8.25
CA SER A 3 -24.33 -27.18 -9.69
C SER A 3 -22.85 -26.88 -9.98
N PRO A 4 -22.25 -27.52 -11.00
CA PRO A 4 -20.85 -27.28 -11.35
C PRO A 4 -20.64 -25.83 -11.81
N LEU A 5 -19.48 -25.27 -11.44
CA LEU A 5 -19.03 -23.95 -11.85
C LEU A 5 -18.08 -24.04 -13.07
N PRO A 6 -17.91 -22.94 -13.82
CA PRO A 6 -16.87 -22.83 -14.84
C PRO A 6 -15.49 -23.15 -14.28
N GLN A 7 -14.61 -23.69 -15.13
CA GLN A 7 -13.27 -24.10 -14.70
C GLN A 7 -12.26 -22.95 -14.74
N SER A 8 -12.62 -21.83 -15.35
CA SER A 8 -11.76 -20.64 -15.46
C SER A 8 -12.54 -19.34 -15.31
N SER A 9 -11.83 -18.30 -14.88
CA SER A 9 -12.35 -16.93 -14.81
C SER A 9 -12.63 -16.37 -16.21
N GLU A 10 -11.87 -16.78 -17.23
CA GLU A 10 -12.08 -16.36 -18.61
C GLU A 10 -13.40 -16.90 -19.20
N GLU A 11 -13.78 -18.15 -18.87
CA GLU A 11 -15.09 -18.69 -19.22
C GLU A 11 -16.21 -17.96 -18.46
N PHE A 12 -15.99 -17.69 -17.17
CA PHE A 12 -16.95 -17.00 -16.31
C PHE A 12 -17.22 -15.56 -16.76
N GLU A 13 -16.19 -14.80 -17.17
CA GLU A 13 -16.29 -13.42 -17.65
C GLU A 13 -17.25 -13.26 -18.85
N GLN A 14 -17.43 -14.31 -19.66
CA GLN A 14 -18.30 -14.27 -20.83
C GLN A 14 -19.78 -14.53 -20.54
N LEU A 15 -20.09 -15.02 -19.34
CA LEU A 15 -21.45 -15.37 -18.95
C LEU A 15 -22.31 -14.13 -18.72
N GLN A 16 -23.59 -14.26 -19.03
CA GLN A 16 -24.59 -13.25 -18.68
C GLN A 16 -25.09 -13.47 -17.25
N TRP A 17 -25.60 -12.41 -16.61
CA TRP A 17 -26.13 -12.51 -15.25
C TRP A 17 -27.18 -13.62 -15.10
N ALA A 18 -28.04 -13.84 -16.11
CA ALA A 18 -29.05 -14.89 -16.09
C ALA A 18 -28.46 -16.32 -16.01
N GLU A 19 -27.21 -16.51 -16.41
CA GLU A 19 -26.48 -17.77 -16.32
C GLU A 19 -25.75 -17.90 -14.97
N ILE A 20 -25.38 -16.78 -14.35
CA ILE A 20 -24.65 -16.71 -13.07
C ILE A 20 -25.60 -16.77 -11.86
N GLU A 21 -26.71 -16.03 -11.92
CA GLU A 21 -27.69 -15.90 -10.83
C GLU A 21 -28.18 -17.25 -10.25
N PRO A 22 -28.41 -18.31 -11.05
CA PRO A 22 -28.83 -19.61 -10.52
C PRO A 22 -27.90 -20.19 -9.45
N TRP A 23 -26.57 -19.99 -9.57
CA TRP A 23 -25.62 -20.48 -8.55
C TRP A 23 -25.76 -19.76 -7.22
N TYR A 24 -26.00 -18.44 -7.25
CA TYR A 24 -26.28 -17.66 -6.04
C TYR A 24 -27.64 -18.00 -5.44
N ARG A 25 -28.66 -18.26 -6.26
CA ARG A 25 -29.98 -18.73 -5.80
C ARG A 25 -29.89 -20.10 -5.14
N GLU A 26 -29.06 -21.00 -5.64
CA GLU A 26 -28.82 -22.31 -5.03
C GLU A 26 -28.19 -22.18 -3.64
N LEU A 27 -27.16 -21.33 -3.50
CA LEU A 27 -26.50 -21.05 -2.21
C LEU A 27 -27.45 -20.40 -1.20
N THR A 28 -28.21 -19.38 -1.61
CA THR A 28 -29.15 -18.64 -0.73
C THR A 28 -30.40 -19.45 -0.36
N ALA A 29 -30.80 -20.42 -1.19
CA ALA A 29 -31.90 -21.33 -0.88
C ALA A 29 -31.51 -22.47 0.09
N THR A 30 -30.22 -22.68 0.32
CA THR A 30 -29.72 -23.81 1.12
C THR A 30 -29.75 -23.48 2.61
N ALA A 31 -30.51 -24.24 3.41
CA ALA A 31 -30.44 -24.14 4.87
C ALA A 31 -29.11 -24.71 5.39
N LEU A 32 -28.39 -23.94 6.20
CA LEU A 32 -27.08 -24.33 6.72
C LEU A 32 -27.19 -25.27 7.92
N SER A 33 -26.34 -26.29 7.93
CA SER A 33 -26.11 -27.19 9.05
C SER A 33 -24.63 -27.56 9.13
N ALA A 34 -24.20 -28.15 10.26
CA ALA A 34 -22.80 -28.56 10.42
C ALA A 34 -22.36 -29.57 9.35
N GLU A 35 -23.28 -30.39 8.84
CA GLU A 35 -23.01 -31.42 7.83
C GLU A 35 -22.75 -30.84 6.43
N ASN A 36 -23.38 -29.72 6.07
CA ASN A 36 -23.28 -29.14 4.73
C ASN A 36 -22.42 -27.87 4.66
N LEU A 37 -22.01 -27.31 5.80
CA LEU A 37 -21.28 -26.04 5.89
C LEU A 37 -20.02 -26.03 5.02
N LYS A 38 -19.22 -27.09 5.07
CA LYS A 38 -17.98 -27.20 4.28
C LYS A 38 -18.25 -27.18 2.77
N GLU A 39 -19.29 -27.89 2.32
CA GLU A 39 -19.67 -27.92 0.91
C GLU A 39 -20.21 -26.56 0.46
N TRP A 40 -21.07 -25.94 1.29
CA TRP A 40 -21.63 -24.61 1.02
C TRP A 40 -20.55 -23.51 0.97
N LEU A 41 -19.62 -23.49 1.94
CA LEU A 41 -18.50 -22.54 1.96
C LEU A 41 -17.54 -22.75 0.79
N GLY A 42 -17.30 -24.01 0.42
CA GLY A 42 -16.49 -24.35 -0.74
C GLY A 42 -17.10 -23.81 -2.03
N GLN A 43 -18.41 -24.02 -2.23
CA GLN A 43 -19.14 -23.50 -3.39
C GLN A 43 -19.16 -21.96 -3.42
N TRP A 44 -19.45 -21.31 -2.28
CA TRP A 44 -19.40 -19.85 -2.20
C TRP A 44 -17.99 -19.33 -2.51
N SER A 45 -16.95 -19.95 -1.95
CA SER A 45 -15.56 -19.55 -2.19
C SER A 45 -15.13 -19.70 -3.64
N GLN A 46 -15.52 -20.78 -4.32
CA GLN A 46 -15.20 -20.97 -5.73
C GLN A 46 -15.91 -19.93 -6.62
N LEU A 47 -17.19 -19.65 -6.33
CA LEU A 47 -17.94 -18.63 -7.05
C LEU A 47 -17.37 -17.23 -6.81
N SER A 48 -16.98 -16.91 -5.57
CA SER A 48 -16.28 -15.68 -5.22
C SER A 48 -14.93 -15.56 -5.92
N ALA A 49 -14.15 -16.64 -6.01
CA ALA A 49 -12.86 -16.64 -6.72
C ALA A 49 -13.02 -16.36 -8.23
N LEU A 50 -14.06 -16.90 -8.87
CA LEU A 50 -14.36 -16.64 -10.29
C LEU A 50 -14.73 -15.17 -10.53
N VAL A 51 -15.57 -14.59 -9.68
CA VAL A 51 -15.95 -13.16 -9.77
C VAL A 51 -14.74 -12.27 -9.50
N ASP A 52 -13.98 -12.58 -8.45
CA ASP A 52 -12.81 -11.81 -8.05
C ASP A 52 -11.74 -11.83 -9.14
N GLU A 53 -11.32 -13.01 -9.61
CA GLU A 53 -10.29 -13.11 -10.64
C GLU A 53 -10.74 -12.46 -11.96
N ALA A 54 -11.99 -12.61 -12.38
CA ALA A 54 -12.48 -11.95 -13.59
C ALA A 54 -12.42 -10.42 -13.48
N ASN A 55 -12.82 -9.85 -12.34
CA ASN A 55 -12.72 -8.42 -12.09
C ASN A 55 -11.26 -7.95 -12.05
N THR A 56 -10.43 -8.65 -11.27
CA THR A 56 -9.00 -8.38 -11.10
C THR A 56 -8.26 -8.43 -12.44
N TRP A 57 -8.55 -9.42 -13.29
CA TRP A 57 -7.88 -9.53 -14.58
C TRP A 57 -8.31 -8.44 -15.56
N LEU A 58 -9.60 -8.05 -15.57
CA LEU A 58 -10.07 -6.91 -16.35
C LEU A 58 -9.45 -5.59 -15.88
N GLU A 59 -9.21 -5.44 -14.58
CA GLU A 59 -8.48 -4.32 -14.00
C GLU A 59 -7.02 -4.29 -14.46
N VAL A 60 -6.28 -5.40 -14.32
CA VAL A 60 -4.91 -5.54 -14.84
C VAL A 60 -4.84 -5.18 -16.32
N LEU A 61 -5.75 -5.69 -17.13
CA LEU A 61 -5.77 -5.41 -18.57
C LEU A 61 -6.02 -3.91 -18.86
N THR A 62 -6.85 -3.26 -18.05
CA THR A 62 -7.18 -1.83 -18.18
C THR A 62 -6.00 -0.95 -17.75
N THR A 63 -5.31 -1.27 -16.65
CA THR A 63 -4.16 -0.50 -16.15
C THR A 63 -2.92 -0.69 -17.03
N CYS A 64 -2.75 -1.87 -17.62
CA CYS A 64 -1.72 -2.14 -18.63
C CYS A 64 -1.86 -1.24 -19.88
N ASN A 65 -3.08 -0.83 -20.24
CA ASN A 65 -3.32 0.11 -21.34
C ASN A 65 -4.66 0.85 -21.15
N THR A 66 -4.60 2.02 -20.53
CA THR A 66 -5.77 2.86 -20.22
C THR A 66 -6.43 3.46 -21.45
N ALA A 67 -5.80 3.36 -22.63
CA ALA A 67 -6.37 3.81 -23.90
C ALA A 67 -7.13 2.69 -24.65
N ASP A 68 -7.14 1.45 -24.14
CA ASP A 68 -7.90 0.36 -24.75
C ASP A 68 -9.40 0.49 -24.38
N GLU A 69 -10.16 1.10 -25.28
CA GLU A 69 -11.61 1.27 -25.12
C GLU A 69 -12.36 -0.06 -25.06
N ALA A 70 -11.88 -1.11 -25.74
CA ALA A 70 -12.57 -2.39 -25.77
C ALA A 70 -12.44 -3.12 -24.42
N ILE A 71 -11.26 -3.09 -23.81
CA ILE A 71 -11.03 -3.63 -22.46
C ILE A 71 -11.82 -2.80 -21.43
N SER A 72 -11.79 -1.48 -21.55
CA SER A 72 -12.53 -0.57 -20.65
C SER A 72 -14.04 -0.85 -20.69
N GLN A 73 -14.62 -1.04 -21.88
CA GLN A 73 -16.02 -1.41 -22.05
C GLN A 73 -16.34 -2.80 -21.50
N ARG A 74 -15.44 -3.79 -21.67
CA ARG A 74 -15.58 -5.12 -21.06
C ARG A 74 -15.61 -5.04 -19.54
N ARG A 75 -14.69 -4.27 -18.93
CA ARG A 75 -14.64 -4.04 -17.49
C ARG A 75 -15.91 -3.37 -16.99
N GLN A 76 -16.33 -2.28 -17.64
CA GLN A 76 -17.56 -1.57 -17.27
C GLN A 76 -18.79 -2.47 -17.34
N ARG A 77 -18.94 -3.24 -18.43
CA ARG A 77 -20.02 -4.24 -18.56
C ARG A 77 -19.99 -5.25 -17.42
N PHE A 78 -18.82 -5.82 -17.11
CA PHE A 78 -18.69 -6.80 -16.03
C PHE A 78 -19.06 -6.19 -14.67
N LEU A 79 -18.60 -4.96 -14.40
CA LEU A 79 -18.92 -4.24 -13.17
C LEU A 79 -20.43 -4.01 -13.02
N ASP A 80 -21.09 -3.54 -14.08
CA ASP A 80 -22.51 -3.18 -14.06
C ASP A 80 -23.42 -4.41 -14.06
N GLU A 81 -23.13 -5.40 -14.91
CA GLU A 81 -24.02 -6.53 -15.17
C GLU A 81 -23.77 -7.73 -14.27
N VAL A 82 -22.55 -7.88 -13.72
CA VAL A 82 -22.17 -9.04 -12.90
C VAL A 82 -21.76 -8.63 -11.49
N PHE A 83 -20.76 -7.75 -11.34
CA PHE A 83 -20.22 -7.41 -10.02
C PHE A 83 -21.25 -6.73 -9.12
N ALA A 84 -21.99 -5.74 -9.64
CA ALA A 84 -23.01 -5.02 -8.89
C ALA A 84 -24.13 -5.94 -8.35
N PRO A 85 -24.78 -6.82 -9.14
CA PRO A 85 -25.79 -7.72 -8.60
C PRO A 85 -25.20 -8.78 -7.65
N VAL A 86 -23.95 -9.22 -7.85
CA VAL A 86 -23.26 -10.14 -6.91
C VAL A 86 -23.22 -9.56 -5.50
N GLN A 87 -22.97 -8.26 -5.32
CA GLN A 87 -22.88 -7.64 -4.00
C GLN A 87 -24.13 -7.88 -3.14
N SER A 88 -25.32 -7.87 -3.75
CA SER A 88 -26.58 -8.10 -3.04
C SER A 88 -26.74 -9.56 -2.59
N TYR A 89 -26.24 -10.51 -3.38
CA TYR A 89 -26.24 -11.93 -3.00
C TYR A 89 -25.15 -12.24 -1.98
N ASP A 90 -23.95 -11.67 -2.13
CA ASP A 90 -22.86 -11.80 -1.17
C ASP A 90 -23.30 -11.34 0.22
N GLN A 91 -24.00 -10.21 0.31
CA GLN A 91 -24.60 -9.74 1.55
C GLN A 91 -25.58 -10.74 2.19
N GLN A 92 -26.42 -11.40 1.39
CA GLN A 92 -27.33 -12.44 1.87
C GLN A 92 -26.59 -13.67 2.38
N LEU A 93 -25.53 -14.09 1.67
CA LEU A 93 -24.70 -15.24 2.07
C LEU A 93 -23.96 -14.97 3.38
N LYS A 94 -23.43 -13.76 3.56
CA LYS A 94 -22.85 -13.30 4.84
C LYS A 94 -23.87 -13.40 5.98
N GLN A 95 -25.07 -12.84 5.77
CA GLN A 95 -26.16 -12.89 6.76
C GLN A 95 -26.56 -14.32 7.08
N GLN A 96 -26.67 -15.18 6.08
CA GLN A 96 -27.04 -16.59 6.24
C GLN A 96 -26.00 -17.35 7.06
N LEU A 97 -24.71 -17.16 6.78
CA LEU A 97 -23.63 -17.77 7.57
C LEU A 97 -23.68 -17.30 9.03
N LEU A 98 -23.74 -16.00 9.28
CA LEU A 98 -23.78 -15.48 10.66
C LEU A 98 -25.04 -15.90 11.41
N ALA A 99 -26.21 -15.88 10.76
CA ALA A 99 -27.47 -16.29 11.37
C ALA A 99 -27.53 -17.79 11.70
N SER A 100 -26.71 -18.62 11.03
CA SER A 100 -26.63 -20.05 11.35
C SER A 100 -26.00 -20.34 12.71
N GLY A 101 -25.20 -19.41 13.24
CA GLY A 101 -24.41 -19.61 14.46
C GLY A 101 -23.32 -20.68 14.33
N LEU A 102 -23.01 -21.13 13.11
CA LEU A 102 -21.95 -22.10 12.84
C LEU A 102 -20.59 -21.40 12.75
N GLU A 103 -19.58 -22.03 13.34
CA GLU A 103 -18.20 -21.53 13.34
C GLU A 103 -17.32 -22.50 12.56
N PRO A 104 -16.93 -22.18 11.31
CA PRO A 104 -15.97 -22.97 10.57
C PRO A 104 -14.59 -22.98 11.26
N GLU A 105 -13.75 -23.95 10.91
CA GLU A 105 -12.39 -24.00 11.43
C GLU A 105 -11.57 -22.79 10.96
N ASN A 106 -10.82 -22.14 11.87
CA ASN A 106 -10.01 -20.95 11.58
C ASN A 106 -10.84 -19.77 11.00
N PHE A 107 -12.06 -19.57 11.50
CA PHE A 107 -12.98 -18.52 11.03
C PHE A 107 -13.27 -17.40 12.03
N ALA A 108 -12.61 -17.34 13.18
CA ALA A 108 -12.89 -16.30 14.17
C ALA A 108 -12.74 -14.87 13.60
N VAL A 109 -11.61 -14.57 12.96
CA VAL A 109 -11.36 -13.29 12.29
C VAL A 109 -12.24 -13.11 11.04
N PRO A 110 -12.36 -14.09 10.12
CA PRO A 110 -13.29 -13.99 9.02
C PRO A 110 -14.73 -13.66 9.46
N LEU A 111 -15.29 -14.35 10.46
CA LEU A 111 -16.64 -14.09 10.97
C LEU A 111 -16.76 -12.70 11.60
N HIS A 112 -15.71 -12.20 12.25
CA HIS A 112 -15.67 -10.81 12.72
C HIS A 112 -15.81 -9.83 11.54
N ASN A 113 -15.00 -9.98 10.50
CA ASN A 113 -15.02 -9.10 9.32
C ASN A 113 -16.39 -9.15 8.61
N LEU A 114 -16.97 -10.34 8.45
CA LEU A 114 -18.31 -10.48 7.87
C LEU A 114 -19.39 -9.81 8.73
N ARG A 115 -19.23 -9.79 10.06
CA ARG A 115 -20.16 -9.07 10.94
C ARG A 115 -20.04 -7.56 10.78
N VAL A 116 -18.82 -7.05 10.70
CA VAL A 116 -18.55 -5.63 10.42
C VAL A 116 -19.20 -5.22 9.09
N ASP A 117 -19.02 -5.99 8.01
CA ASP A 117 -19.65 -5.72 6.72
C ASP A 117 -21.17 -5.55 6.81
N ILE A 118 -21.82 -6.45 7.56
CA ILE A 118 -23.27 -6.40 7.76
C ILE A 118 -23.68 -5.20 8.62
N ASP A 119 -22.96 -4.96 9.71
CA ASP A 119 -23.28 -3.90 10.66
C ASP A 119 -23.09 -2.50 10.04
N LEU A 120 -22.15 -2.35 9.09
CA LEU A 120 -21.90 -1.10 8.38
C LEU A 120 -22.81 -0.90 7.16
N PHE A 121 -23.39 -1.96 6.60
CA PHE A 121 -24.20 -1.84 5.39
C PHE A 121 -25.45 -0.97 5.61
N ARG A 122 -25.59 0.09 4.80
CA ARG A 122 -26.80 0.93 4.74
C ARG A 122 -27.17 1.13 3.29
N ALA A 123 -28.40 0.78 2.91
CA ALA A 123 -28.87 0.95 1.53
C ALA A 123 -28.82 2.42 1.07
N GLU A 124 -29.07 3.36 1.99
CA GLU A 124 -28.97 4.80 1.75
C GLU A 124 -27.53 5.31 1.53
N ASN A 125 -26.50 4.55 1.94
CA ASN A 125 -25.10 4.91 1.69
C ASN A 125 -24.62 4.50 0.29
N VAL A 126 -25.29 3.58 -0.39
CA VAL A 126 -24.90 3.13 -1.75
C VAL A 126 -24.73 4.29 -2.75
N PRO A 127 -25.69 5.23 -2.90
CA PRO A 127 -25.50 6.38 -3.79
C PRO A 127 -24.37 7.31 -3.33
N LEU A 128 -24.17 7.46 -2.02
CA LEU A 128 -23.10 8.29 -1.47
C LEU A 128 -21.72 7.71 -1.77
N LEU A 129 -21.54 6.39 -1.62
CA LEU A 129 -20.28 5.71 -1.96
C LEU A 129 -19.95 5.84 -3.45
N ASN A 130 -20.96 5.86 -4.32
CA ASN A 130 -20.76 6.13 -5.76
C ASN A 130 -20.42 7.60 -6.03
N GLU A 131 -20.92 8.53 -5.22
CA GLU A 131 -20.55 9.94 -5.31
C GLU A 131 -19.10 10.18 -4.83
N GLU A 132 -18.66 9.48 -3.78
CA GLU A 132 -17.27 9.53 -3.29
C GLU A 132 -16.28 9.13 -4.38
N LYS A 133 -16.58 8.06 -5.13
CA LYS A 133 -15.75 7.63 -6.28
C LYS A 133 -15.60 8.72 -7.33
N LYS A 134 -16.65 9.49 -7.62
CA LYS A 134 -16.59 10.61 -8.58
C LYS A 134 -15.70 11.74 -8.07
N PHE A 135 -15.69 12.00 -6.77
CA PHE A 135 -14.78 12.99 -6.17
C PHE A 135 -13.32 12.50 -6.20
N ASN A 136 -13.07 11.20 -6.07
CA ASN A 136 -11.74 10.63 -6.27
C ASN A 136 -11.29 10.78 -7.73
N GLU A 137 -12.17 10.54 -8.70
CA GLU A 137 -11.90 10.79 -10.12
C GLU A 137 -11.64 12.28 -10.41
N GLU A 138 -12.40 13.19 -9.78
CA GLU A 138 -12.20 14.65 -9.87
C GLU A 138 -10.82 15.05 -9.32
N TYR A 139 -10.43 14.50 -8.16
CA TYR A 139 -9.09 14.68 -7.58
C TYR A 139 -7.99 14.21 -8.55
N MET A 140 -8.08 12.98 -9.06
CA MET A 140 -7.10 12.42 -9.97
C MET A 140 -7.00 13.19 -11.29
N SER A 141 -8.12 13.72 -11.79
CA SER A 141 -8.12 14.57 -12.98
C SER A 141 -7.37 15.89 -12.75
N ILE A 142 -7.49 16.50 -11.56
CA ILE A 142 -6.79 17.74 -11.23
C ILE A 142 -5.29 17.46 -11.10
N THR A 143 -4.90 16.43 -10.34
CA THR A 143 -3.48 16.16 -10.05
C THR A 143 -2.73 15.49 -11.20
N GLY A 144 -3.40 14.68 -12.02
CA GLY A 144 -2.79 13.89 -13.09
C GLY A 144 -2.66 14.61 -14.43
N GLY A 145 -3.49 15.64 -14.68
CA GLY A 145 -3.57 16.32 -15.98
C GLY A 145 -2.55 17.44 -16.23
N ARG A 146 -1.67 17.73 -15.27
CA ARG A 146 -0.81 18.92 -15.33
C ARG A 146 0.42 18.72 -16.24
N THR A 147 0.63 19.66 -17.15
CA THR A 147 1.85 19.82 -17.95
C THR A 147 2.57 21.11 -17.57
N VAL A 148 3.89 21.11 -17.72
CA VAL A 148 4.75 22.29 -17.51
C VAL A 148 5.77 22.41 -18.64
N VAL A 149 6.27 23.62 -18.88
CA VAL A 149 7.38 23.84 -19.81
C VAL A 149 8.69 23.67 -19.06
N TRP A 150 9.42 22.59 -19.36
CA TRP A 150 10.75 22.32 -18.83
C TRP A 150 11.78 22.32 -19.96
N GLU A 151 12.82 23.17 -19.85
CA GLU A 151 13.89 23.29 -20.86
C GLU A 151 13.37 23.49 -22.31
N GLY A 152 12.26 24.23 -22.46
CA GLY A 152 11.65 24.53 -23.76
C GLY A 152 10.76 23.43 -24.34
N LYS A 153 10.49 22.36 -23.57
CA LYS A 153 9.58 21.28 -23.95
C LYS A 153 8.41 21.21 -22.98
N GLU A 154 7.22 20.92 -23.51
CA GLU A 154 6.07 20.58 -22.68
C GLU A 154 6.24 19.14 -22.19
N VAL A 155 6.21 18.97 -20.87
CA VAL A 155 6.33 17.66 -20.21
C VAL A 155 5.26 17.52 -19.13
N PRO A 156 4.80 16.29 -18.80
CA PRO A 156 3.98 16.05 -17.63
C PRO A 156 4.69 16.52 -16.35
N LEU A 157 3.93 17.00 -15.36
CA LEU A 157 4.51 17.47 -14.09
C LEU A 157 5.36 16.40 -13.39
N SER A 158 4.93 15.13 -13.44
CA SER A 158 5.65 13.98 -12.87
C SER A 158 7.01 13.71 -13.53
N ALA A 159 7.25 14.23 -14.74
CA ALA A 159 8.56 14.11 -15.37
C ALA A 159 9.66 14.91 -14.62
N LEU A 160 9.27 15.79 -13.69
CA LEU A 160 10.19 16.55 -12.87
C LEU A 160 10.63 15.79 -11.61
N ASP A 161 9.92 14.72 -11.19
CA ASP A 161 10.25 13.97 -9.96
C ASP A 161 11.69 13.44 -9.97
N PRO A 162 12.20 12.81 -11.05
CA PRO A 162 13.59 12.33 -11.08
C PRO A 162 14.62 13.47 -10.97
N LEU A 163 14.25 14.71 -11.32
CA LEU A 163 15.15 15.86 -11.24
C LEU A 163 15.40 16.28 -9.78
N LEU A 164 14.57 15.87 -8.82
CA LEU A 164 14.80 16.10 -7.40
C LEU A 164 15.93 15.23 -6.83
N LEU A 165 16.40 14.24 -7.59
CA LEU A 165 17.55 13.38 -7.28
C LEU A 165 18.84 13.85 -7.97
N ASP A 166 18.78 14.90 -8.79
CA ASP A 166 19.92 15.38 -9.57
C ASP A 166 21.02 15.95 -8.65
N PRO A 167 22.32 15.61 -8.82
CA PRO A 167 23.39 16.21 -8.04
C PRO A 167 23.48 17.74 -8.16
N ASP A 168 23.04 18.33 -9.28
CA ASP A 168 22.99 19.78 -9.47
C ASP A 168 21.84 20.42 -8.67
N ARG A 169 22.21 21.11 -7.60
CA ARG A 169 21.27 21.81 -6.71
C ARG A 169 20.42 22.85 -7.42
N ALA A 170 20.95 23.58 -8.40
CA ALA A 170 20.19 24.61 -9.11
C ALA A 170 19.07 23.98 -9.94
N ARG A 171 19.37 22.85 -10.58
CA ARG A 171 18.40 22.05 -11.32
C ARG A 171 17.30 21.50 -10.41
N ARG A 172 17.67 20.96 -9.23
CA ARG A 172 16.70 20.52 -8.22
C ARG A 172 15.79 21.65 -7.74
N GLU A 173 16.37 22.81 -7.42
CA GLU A 173 15.61 23.97 -6.95
C GLU A 173 14.61 24.44 -8.01
N GLN A 174 15.06 24.57 -9.26
CA GLN A 174 14.19 24.98 -10.36
C GLN A 174 13.06 23.97 -10.59
N ALA A 175 13.35 22.67 -10.54
CA ALA A 175 12.34 21.62 -10.69
C ALA A 175 11.30 21.71 -9.57
N TRP A 176 11.76 21.75 -8.31
CA TRP A 176 10.90 21.82 -7.15
C TRP A 176 10.01 23.07 -7.16
N ARG A 177 10.55 24.24 -7.53
CA ARG A 177 9.76 25.48 -7.59
C ARG A 177 8.68 25.43 -8.66
N THR A 178 9.03 24.96 -9.86
CA THR A 178 8.05 24.73 -10.94
C THR A 178 6.92 23.82 -10.46
N MET A 179 7.26 22.76 -9.71
CA MET A 179 6.25 21.88 -9.12
C MET A 179 5.42 22.57 -8.06
N ALA A 180 6.04 23.31 -7.14
CA ALA A 180 5.35 24.02 -6.07
C ALA A 180 4.38 25.09 -6.62
N ASP A 181 4.79 25.83 -7.65
CA ASP A 181 3.94 26.85 -8.29
C ASP A 181 2.72 26.20 -8.96
N CYS A 182 2.92 25.11 -9.72
CA CYS A 182 1.84 24.37 -10.35
C CYS A 182 0.85 23.80 -9.32
N ARG A 183 1.36 23.21 -8.24
CA ARG A 183 0.54 22.69 -7.13
C ARG A 183 -0.23 23.79 -6.41
N PHE A 184 0.36 24.97 -6.27
CA PHE A 184 -0.31 26.12 -5.66
C PHE A 184 -1.49 26.62 -6.49
N GLU A 185 -1.43 26.53 -7.82
CA GLU A 185 -2.58 26.83 -8.69
C GLU A 185 -3.75 25.86 -8.46
N ASP A 186 -3.48 24.59 -8.13
CA ASP A 186 -4.50 23.57 -7.86
C ASP A 186 -5.18 23.74 -6.49
N ARG A 187 -4.58 24.51 -5.58
CA ARG A 187 -4.99 24.60 -4.17
C ARG A 187 -6.49 24.79 -3.97
N ALA A 188 -7.09 25.74 -4.69
CA ALA A 188 -8.51 26.06 -4.53
C ALA A 188 -9.42 24.94 -5.04
N ALA A 189 -9.11 24.36 -6.21
CA ALA A 189 -9.89 23.27 -6.80
C ALA A 189 -9.81 22.00 -5.93
N LEU A 190 -8.62 21.65 -5.44
CA LEU A 190 -8.43 20.52 -4.53
C LEU A 190 -9.16 20.73 -3.20
N HIS A 191 -9.20 21.97 -2.68
CA HIS A 191 -9.97 22.30 -1.47
C HIS A 191 -11.48 22.13 -1.68
N GLU A 192 -12.00 22.46 -2.87
CA GLU A 192 -13.42 22.22 -3.19
C GLU A 192 -13.76 20.72 -3.18
N VAL A 193 -12.93 19.89 -3.82
CA VAL A 193 -13.09 18.43 -3.80
C VAL A 193 -13.02 17.91 -2.37
N TRP A 194 -12.05 18.38 -1.59
CA TRP A 194 -11.87 18.02 -0.18
C TRP A 194 -13.13 18.32 0.65
N MET A 195 -13.71 19.52 0.54
CA MET A 195 -14.92 19.89 1.27
C MET A 195 -16.12 19.00 0.90
N LYS A 196 -16.29 18.68 -0.39
CA LYS A 196 -17.36 17.77 -0.86
C LYS A 196 -17.18 16.39 -0.23
N ASN A 197 -15.97 15.83 -0.31
CA ASN A 197 -15.61 14.54 0.27
C ASN A 197 -15.84 14.51 1.78
N LEU A 198 -15.38 15.52 2.51
CA LEU A 198 -15.52 15.56 3.97
C LEU A 198 -17.00 15.59 4.41
N ARG A 199 -17.85 16.38 3.75
CA ARG A 199 -19.30 16.40 4.03
C ARG A 199 -19.96 15.05 3.75
N LEU A 200 -19.64 14.47 2.61
CA LEU A 200 -20.17 13.18 2.18
C LEU A 200 -19.80 12.07 3.18
N ARG A 201 -18.54 12.04 3.61
CA ARG A 201 -18.02 11.10 4.60
C ARG A 201 -18.71 11.22 5.95
N GLN A 202 -18.94 12.44 6.44
CA GLN A 202 -19.72 12.62 7.68
C GLN A 202 -21.15 12.12 7.52
N GLN A 203 -21.78 12.30 6.35
CA GLN A 203 -23.11 11.75 6.09
C GLN A 203 -23.11 10.21 6.07
N ILE A 204 -22.14 9.58 5.40
CA ILE A 204 -21.98 8.12 5.36
C ILE A 204 -21.89 7.55 6.78
N ALA A 205 -21.07 8.18 7.63
CA ALA A 205 -20.88 7.78 9.02
C ALA A 205 -22.15 7.95 9.86
N SER A 206 -22.84 9.09 9.71
CA SER A 206 -24.09 9.38 10.41
C SER A 206 -25.18 8.37 10.05
N ASN A 207 -25.33 8.02 8.77
CA ASN A 207 -26.29 6.99 8.31
C ASN A 207 -25.98 5.61 8.90
N ALA A 208 -24.69 5.31 9.10
CA ALA A 208 -24.24 4.08 9.73
C ALA A 208 -24.40 4.09 11.28
N GLY A 209 -24.73 5.24 11.88
CA GLY A 209 -24.93 5.40 13.32
C GLY A 209 -23.67 5.80 14.11
N TYR A 210 -22.66 6.36 13.44
CA TYR A 210 -21.42 6.82 14.05
C TYR A 210 -21.39 8.33 14.21
N ASP A 211 -20.82 8.80 15.32
CA ASP A 211 -20.69 10.24 15.64
C ASP A 211 -19.74 11.00 14.70
N ASN A 212 -18.79 10.29 14.09
CA ASN A 212 -17.84 10.85 13.14
C ASN A 212 -17.32 9.78 12.17
N TYR A 213 -16.80 10.25 11.03
CA TYR A 213 -16.27 9.37 10.00
C TYR A 213 -15.07 8.52 10.43
N ARG A 214 -14.20 9.00 11.34
CA ARG A 214 -13.09 8.18 11.84
C ARG A 214 -13.60 6.90 12.51
N ALA A 215 -14.60 7.00 13.37
CA ALA A 215 -15.15 5.83 14.08
C ALA A 215 -15.75 4.81 13.10
N TYR A 216 -16.49 5.29 12.10
CA TYR A 216 -17.00 4.46 10.99
C TYR A 216 -15.84 3.79 10.21
N ARG A 217 -14.85 4.59 9.79
CA ARG A 217 -13.73 4.12 8.97
C ARG A 217 -12.83 3.13 9.72
N TRP A 218 -12.69 3.27 11.03
CA TRP A 218 -11.94 2.31 11.86
C TRP A 218 -12.55 0.91 11.79
N GLN A 219 -13.89 0.82 11.87
CA GLN A 219 -14.59 -0.45 11.70
C GLN A 219 -14.48 -0.94 10.26
N GLN A 220 -14.66 -0.06 9.27
CA GLN A 220 -14.57 -0.43 7.85
C GLN A 220 -13.20 -1.00 7.45
N LEU A 221 -12.14 -0.62 8.16
CA LEU A 221 -10.78 -1.14 7.99
C LEU A 221 -10.49 -2.38 8.86
N TYR A 222 -11.50 -2.95 9.52
CA TYR A 222 -11.40 -4.10 10.43
C TYR A 222 -10.37 -3.89 11.55
N ARG A 223 -10.22 -2.66 12.04
CA ARG A 223 -9.27 -2.34 13.11
C ARG A 223 -9.91 -2.61 14.48
N PHE A 224 -9.64 -3.77 15.04
CA PHE A 224 -10.07 -4.16 16.39
C PHE A 224 -8.92 -4.49 17.34
N ASP A 225 -7.68 -4.60 16.84
CA ASP A 225 -6.49 -4.89 17.64
C ASP A 225 -5.75 -3.65 18.16
N TYR A 226 -6.15 -2.45 17.69
CA TYR A 226 -5.65 -1.16 18.16
C TYR A 226 -6.67 -0.04 17.94
N THR A 227 -6.46 1.08 18.62
CA THR A 227 -7.38 2.21 18.70
C THR A 227 -6.78 3.50 18.14
N PRO A 228 -7.61 4.52 17.85
CA PRO A 228 -7.13 5.86 17.53
C PRO A 228 -6.14 6.45 18.53
N ASP A 229 -6.26 6.11 19.82
CA ASP A 229 -5.37 6.65 20.85
C ASP A 229 -4.01 5.95 20.85
N ASP A 230 -3.94 4.70 20.39
CA ASP A 230 -2.66 4.02 20.17
C ASP A 230 -1.87 4.68 19.05
N CYS A 231 -2.53 5.09 17.95
CA CYS A 231 -1.90 5.89 16.88
C CYS A 231 -1.39 7.25 17.40
N LYS A 232 -2.15 7.92 18.28
CA LYS A 232 -1.68 9.18 18.90
C LYS A 232 -0.49 8.97 19.83
N GLN A 233 -0.48 7.91 20.63
CA GLN A 233 0.67 7.54 21.45
C GLN A 233 1.88 7.21 20.57
N PHE A 234 1.68 6.55 19.44
CA PHE A 234 2.72 6.33 18.44
C PHE A 234 3.29 7.64 17.90
N HIS A 235 2.44 8.62 17.56
CA HIS A 235 2.91 9.95 17.13
C HIS A 235 3.80 10.63 18.16
N GLU A 236 3.42 10.54 19.45
CA GLU A 236 4.22 11.06 20.57
C GLU A 236 5.55 10.33 20.69
N ALA A 237 5.56 9.01 20.54
CA ALA A 237 6.77 8.21 20.56
C ALA A 237 7.70 8.59 19.38
N VAL A 238 7.17 8.71 18.16
CA VAL A 238 7.94 9.15 16.97
C VAL A 238 8.54 10.54 17.18
N GLU A 239 7.76 11.50 17.70
CA GLU A 239 8.27 12.83 18.04
C GLU A 239 9.40 12.77 19.09
N GLN A 240 9.27 11.90 20.09
CA GLN A 240 10.25 11.78 21.17
C GLN A 240 11.55 11.11 20.73
N VAL A 241 11.51 10.08 19.87
CA VAL A 241 12.70 9.28 19.55
C VAL A 241 13.14 9.30 18.10
N ILE A 242 12.22 9.35 17.12
CA ILE A 242 12.58 9.32 15.70
C ILE A 242 12.96 10.72 15.21
N VAL A 243 12.18 11.75 15.53
CA VAL A 243 12.44 13.13 15.08
C VAL A 243 13.85 13.62 15.47
N PRO A 244 14.36 13.41 16.70
CA PRO A 244 15.73 13.78 17.05
C PRO A 244 16.80 13.08 16.20
N VAL A 245 16.58 11.81 15.84
CA VAL A 245 17.48 11.07 14.96
C VAL A 245 17.41 11.64 13.54
N ASN A 246 16.22 11.95 13.04
CA ASN A 246 16.04 12.59 11.74
C ASN A 246 16.73 13.96 11.67
N VAL A 247 16.71 14.76 12.75
CA VAL A 247 17.48 15.99 12.85
C VAL A 247 18.99 15.74 12.70
N GLN A 248 19.52 14.68 13.32
CA GLN A 248 20.94 14.32 13.18
C GLN A 248 21.28 13.85 11.75
N LEU A 249 20.41 13.06 11.13
CA LEU A 249 20.55 12.63 9.73
C LEU A 249 20.51 13.82 8.77
N ALA A 250 19.58 14.75 8.99
CA ALA A 250 19.46 15.98 8.23
C ALA A 250 20.70 16.86 8.39
N GLU A 251 21.23 17.01 9.61
CA GLU A 251 22.47 17.76 9.85
C GLU A 251 23.67 17.11 9.13
N LYS A 252 23.79 15.78 9.18
CA LYS A 252 24.81 15.06 8.42
C LYS A 252 24.67 15.31 6.91
N ARG A 253 23.45 15.24 6.39
CA ARG A 253 23.14 15.54 4.99
C ARG A 253 23.55 16.96 4.62
N ARG A 254 23.21 17.95 5.45
CA ARG A 254 23.60 19.35 5.26
C ARG A 254 25.11 19.51 5.15
N GLN A 255 25.87 18.85 6.02
CA GLN A 255 27.33 18.85 6.01
C GLN A 255 27.90 18.20 4.75
N LEU A 256 27.38 17.04 4.35
CA LEU A 256 27.81 16.34 3.13
C LEU A 256 27.55 17.16 1.86
N LEU A 257 26.44 17.89 1.80
CA LEU A 257 26.11 18.79 0.68
C LEU A 257 26.83 20.15 0.76
N GLY A 258 27.49 20.48 1.88
CA GLY A 258 28.16 21.76 2.07
C GLY A 258 27.20 22.97 2.13
N LEU A 259 25.99 22.80 2.67
CA LEU A 259 24.93 23.82 2.67
C LEU A 259 24.81 24.55 4.00
N GLU A 260 24.32 25.79 4.03
CA GLU A 260 24.01 26.49 5.28
C GLU A 260 22.70 26.02 5.92
N THR A 261 21.67 25.79 5.10
CA THR A 261 20.37 25.24 5.50
C THR A 261 19.92 24.20 4.49
N LEU A 262 19.09 23.24 4.93
CA LEU A 262 18.42 22.31 4.03
C LEU A 262 17.10 22.91 3.58
N ARG A 263 16.94 23.03 2.27
CA ARG A 263 15.68 23.45 1.64
C ARG A 263 14.91 22.21 1.17
N PRO A 264 13.61 22.31 0.84
CA PRO A 264 12.81 21.16 0.42
C PRO A 264 13.40 20.36 -0.76
N TRP A 265 14.07 21.02 -1.71
CA TRP A 265 14.75 20.38 -2.84
C TRP A 265 16.10 19.73 -2.50
N ASP A 266 16.56 19.81 -1.25
CA ASP A 266 17.75 19.11 -0.75
C ASP A 266 17.37 17.79 -0.02
N CYS A 267 16.07 17.50 0.12
CA CYS A 267 15.55 16.40 0.93
C CYS A 267 15.45 15.04 0.20
N GLN A 268 15.60 14.97 -1.12
CA GLN A 268 15.52 13.70 -1.86
C GLN A 268 16.85 13.23 -2.45
N VAL A 269 17.73 14.17 -2.82
CA VAL A 269 19.06 13.84 -3.35
C VAL A 269 19.86 12.99 -2.35
N ASP A 270 20.62 12.04 -2.88
CA ASP A 270 21.63 11.36 -2.09
C ASP A 270 22.85 12.27 -1.95
N PRO A 271 23.17 12.73 -0.73
CA PRO A 271 24.26 13.65 -0.52
C PRO A 271 25.65 13.05 -0.78
N ARG A 272 25.73 11.72 -1.01
CA ARG A 272 26.97 10.99 -1.29
C ARG A 272 27.12 10.68 -2.78
N ALA A 273 26.06 10.82 -3.58
CA ALA A 273 26.05 10.41 -4.97
C ALA A 273 26.69 11.46 -5.87
N SER A 274 27.58 11.02 -6.77
CA SER A 274 28.14 11.84 -7.84
C SER A 274 27.35 11.74 -9.15
N GLN A 275 26.43 10.77 -9.24
CA GLN A 275 25.60 10.48 -10.41
C GLN A 275 24.21 10.06 -9.96
N ALA A 276 23.22 10.21 -10.86
CA ALA A 276 21.88 9.69 -10.65
C ALA A 276 21.89 8.13 -10.57
N PRO A 277 20.84 7.51 -10.00
CA PRO A 277 20.69 6.05 -10.00
C PRO A 277 20.79 5.46 -11.40
N ARG A 278 21.40 4.27 -11.52
CA ARG A 278 21.55 3.55 -12.78
C ARG A 278 20.18 3.15 -13.33
N THR A 279 19.97 3.39 -14.63
CA THR A 279 18.78 2.95 -15.36
C THR A 279 18.81 1.44 -15.64
N ILE A 280 17.62 0.84 -15.77
CA ILE A 280 17.46 -0.57 -16.13
C ILE A 280 17.07 -0.67 -17.60
N ASP A 281 17.90 -1.33 -18.41
CA ASP A 281 17.67 -1.47 -19.86
C ASP A 281 17.10 -2.84 -20.27
N ASP A 282 17.30 -3.88 -19.44
CA ASP A 282 16.85 -5.26 -19.69
C ASP A 282 16.17 -5.80 -18.42
N ILE A 283 14.86 -5.59 -18.34
CA ILE A 283 14.02 -6.03 -17.21
C ILE A 283 14.02 -7.56 -17.11
N ASP A 284 13.94 -8.28 -18.22
CA ASP A 284 13.92 -9.74 -18.23
C ASP A 284 15.20 -10.35 -17.62
N ALA A 285 16.37 -9.79 -17.95
CA ALA A 285 17.62 -10.21 -17.36
C ALA A 285 17.69 -9.89 -15.87
N LEU A 286 17.19 -8.72 -15.46
CA LEU A 286 17.11 -8.33 -14.05
C LEU A 286 16.18 -9.27 -13.26
N LEU A 287 15.01 -9.62 -13.80
CA LEU A 287 14.07 -10.52 -13.14
C LEU A 287 14.67 -11.92 -12.96
N ARG A 288 15.40 -12.44 -13.95
CA ARG A 288 16.15 -13.71 -13.80
C ARG A 288 17.20 -13.64 -12.68
N GLN A 289 17.94 -12.54 -12.58
CA GLN A 289 18.89 -12.34 -11.46
C GLN A 289 18.17 -12.23 -10.11
N CYS A 290 16.98 -11.62 -10.06
CA CYS A 290 16.15 -11.60 -8.86
C CYS A 290 15.68 -13.01 -8.47
N ALA A 291 15.28 -13.85 -9.44
CA ALA A 291 14.91 -15.24 -9.18
C ALA A 291 16.08 -16.05 -8.59
N GLU A 292 17.28 -15.89 -9.16
CA GLU A 292 18.50 -16.50 -8.63
C GLU A 292 18.84 -16.00 -7.21
N MET A 293 18.66 -14.70 -6.95
CA MET A 293 18.84 -14.11 -5.62
C MET A 293 17.83 -14.71 -4.62
N PHE A 294 16.54 -14.75 -4.96
CA PHE A 294 15.53 -15.31 -4.08
C PHE A 294 15.77 -16.80 -3.83
N ALA A 295 16.27 -17.56 -4.81
CA ALA A 295 16.66 -18.96 -4.61
C ALA A 295 17.85 -19.12 -3.63
N GLN A 296 18.76 -18.14 -3.57
CA GLN A 296 19.84 -18.10 -2.56
C GLN A 296 19.32 -17.75 -1.17
N ILE A 297 18.31 -16.89 -1.08
CA ILE A 297 17.64 -16.51 0.17
C ILE A 297 16.84 -17.70 0.72
N ASP A 298 15.94 -18.25 -0.07
CA ASP A 298 15.15 -19.45 0.24
C ASP A 298 14.68 -20.12 -1.08
N PRO A 299 14.91 -21.44 -1.27
CA PRO A 299 14.55 -22.11 -2.51
C PRO A 299 13.06 -22.04 -2.87
N ALA A 300 12.14 -21.97 -1.90
CA ALA A 300 10.71 -21.86 -2.20
C ALA A 300 10.37 -20.48 -2.77
N LEU A 301 10.91 -19.41 -2.17
CA LEU A 301 10.73 -18.04 -2.67
C LEU A 301 11.31 -17.86 -4.08
N GLY A 302 12.48 -18.44 -4.34
CA GLY A 302 13.06 -18.48 -5.68
C GLY A 302 12.15 -19.17 -6.70
N ASN A 303 11.55 -20.31 -6.34
CA ASN A 303 10.59 -21.01 -7.20
C ASN A 303 9.31 -20.21 -7.43
N TYR A 304 8.78 -19.53 -6.42
CA TYR A 304 7.63 -18.65 -6.57
C TYR A 304 7.90 -17.53 -7.57
N PHE A 305 9.03 -16.85 -7.42
CA PHE A 305 9.41 -15.75 -8.32
C PHE A 305 9.66 -16.26 -9.76
N ASP A 306 10.31 -17.42 -9.91
CA ASP A 306 10.53 -18.06 -11.22
C ASP A 306 9.21 -18.50 -11.89
N THR A 307 8.21 -18.95 -11.11
CA THR A 307 6.86 -19.21 -11.62
C THR A 307 6.23 -17.94 -12.18
N LEU A 308 6.34 -16.80 -11.50
CA LEU A 308 5.82 -15.52 -12.02
C LEU A 308 6.47 -15.16 -13.37
N ILE A 309 7.77 -15.40 -13.53
CA ILE A 309 8.48 -15.13 -14.80
C ILE A 309 7.96 -16.06 -15.90
N LYS A 310 7.88 -17.36 -15.63
CA LYS A 310 7.43 -18.38 -16.60
C LYS A 310 5.99 -18.15 -17.07
N GLU A 311 5.12 -17.74 -16.15
CA GLU A 311 3.71 -17.45 -16.43
C GLU A 311 3.47 -16.00 -16.86
N GLN A 312 4.53 -15.22 -17.13
CA GLN A 312 4.46 -13.84 -17.63
C GLN A 312 3.63 -12.90 -16.74
N CYS A 313 3.80 -13.01 -15.43
CA CYS A 313 3.02 -12.29 -14.42
C CYS A 313 3.68 -10.97 -13.96
N PHE A 314 4.36 -10.29 -14.89
CA PHE A 314 4.99 -9.00 -14.67
C PHE A 314 4.57 -8.01 -15.76
N ASP A 315 4.23 -6.79 -15.37
CA ASP A 315 4.19 -5.63 -16.24
C ASP A 315 4.95 -4.46 -15.60
N LEU A 316 6.25 -4.35 -15.92
CA LEU A 316 7.18 -3.42 -15.28
C LEU A 316 7.71 -2.31 -16.21
N ASP A 317 7.57 -2.46 -17.53
CA ASP A 317 8.04 -1.48 -18.51
C ASP A 317 7.22 -0.19 -18.48
N ASP A 318 7.87 0.95 -18.68
CA ASP A 318 7.21 2.23 -18.93
C ASP A 318 6.76 2.36 -20.39
N ARG A 319 5.49 2.75 -20.59
CA ARG A 319 4.93 3.06 -21.90
C ARG A 319 3.79 4.06 -21.81
N ALA A 320 3.49 4.70 -22.94
CA ALA A 320 2.31 5.57 -23.04
C ALA A 320 1.03 4.79 -22.67
N ASN A 321 0.11 5.48 -21.99
CA ASN A 321 -1.18 4.96 -21.56
C ASN A 321 -1.11 3.79 -20.55
N LYS A 322 0.04 3.54 -19.91
CA LYS A 322 0.08 2.69 -18.72
C LYS A 322 -0.38 3.52 -17.50
N ALA A 323 -1.21 2.94 -16.65
CA ALA A 323 -1.64 3.58 -15.40
C ALA A 323 -0.42 3.83 -14.48
N PRO A 324 -0.41 4.90 -13.66
CA PRO A 324 0.65 5.13 -12.69
C PRO A 324 0.55 4.16 -11.50
N GLY A 325 1.64 4.03 -10.73
CA GLY A 325 1.69 3.30 -9.46
C GLY A 325 2.33 1.93 -9.56
N GLY A 326 2.17 1.12 -8.52
CA GLY A 326 2.61 -0.27 -8.45
C GLY A 326 1.63 -1.06 -7.57
N TYR A 327 1.44 -2.34 -7.89
CA TYR A 327 0.59 -3.22 -7.09
C TYR A 327 0.90 -4.70 -7.36
N ASN A 328 0.42 -5.53 -6.44
CA ASN A 328 0.24 -6.96 -6.61
C ASN A 328 -1.25 -7.29 -6.63
N LEU A 329 -1.70 -8.15 -7.55
CA LEU A 329 -3.05 -8.71 -7.50
C LEU A 329 -3.01 -10.22 -7.73
N VAL A 330 -3.76 -10.97 -6.91
CA VAL A 330 -3.81 -12.43 -6.99
C VAL A 330 -4.95 -12.90 -7.89
N ARG A 331 -4.62 -13.80 -8.82
CA ARG A 331 -5.61 -14.54 -9.61
C ARG A 331 -6.13 -15.73 -8.79
N GLU A 332 -7.23 -15.54 -8.07
CA GLU A 332 -7.73 -16.46 -7.05
C GLU A 332 -8.13 -17.86 -7.53
N VAL A 333 -8.52 -18.03 -8.79
CA VAL A 333 -8.81 -19.34 -9.38
C VAL A 333 -7.49 -20.05 -9.75
N LYS A 334 -6.50 -19.30 -10.23
CA LYS A 334 -5.18 -19.84 -10.63
C LYS A 334 -4.17 -19.89 -9.49
N HIS A 335 -4.46 -19.25 -8.36
CA HIS A 335 -3.53 -18.98 -7.27
C HIS A 335 -2.21 -18.36 -7.74
N LEU A 336 -2.32 -17.41 -8.68
CA LEU A 336 -1.17 -16.84 -9.38
C LEU A 336 -1.15 -15.31 -9.22
N PRO A 337 -0.23 -14.76 -8.43
CA PRO A 337 -0.03 -13.31 -8.32
C PRO A 337 0.39 -12.67 -9.64
N PHE A 338 0.12 -11.38 -9.79
CA PHE A 338 0.57 -10.53 -10.89
C PHE A 338 1.18 -9.24 -10.33
N ILE A 339 2.37 -8.86 -10.82
CA ILE A 339 3.10 -7.68 -10.37
C ILE A 339 3.05 -6.60 -11.45
N PHE A 340 2.52 -5.43 -11.09
CA PHE A 340 2.46 -4.25 -11.95
C PHE A 340 3.32 -3.13 -11.36
N GLY A 341 4.03 -2.38 -12.21
CA GLY A 341 4.65 -1.14 -11.80
C GLY A 341 5.56 -0.53 -12.86
N HIS A 342 6.45 0.37 -12.43
CA HIS A 342 7.36 1.12 -13.30
C HIS A 342 8.80 0.94 -12.84
N LEU A 343 9.54 0.04 -13.48
CA LEU A 343 10.93 -0.26 -13.14
C LEU A 343 11.87 0.57 -14.02
N ARG A 344 12.29 1.74 -13.52
CA ARG A 344 13.15 2.69 -14.25
C ARG A 344 14.62 2.57 -13.89
N THR A 345 14.90 2.48 -12.60
CA THR A 345 16.25 2.51 -12.05
C THR A 345 16.46 1.35 -11.09
N ILE A 346 17.70 1.19 -10.67
CA ILE A 346 18.07 0.18 -9.67
C ILE A 346 17.39 0.41 -8.31
N MET A 347 16.88 1.61 -8.04
CA MET A 347 16.13 1.91 -6.80
C MET A 347 14.83 1.11 -6.72
N GLU A 348 14.07 1.06 -7.82
CA GLU A 348 12.78 0.37 -7.87
C GLU A 348 12.92 -1.15 -7.71
N VAL A 349 14.13 -1.72 -7.80
CA VAL A 349 14.34 -3.13 -7.45
C VAL A 349 14.00 -3.40 -5.99
N ILE A 350 14.34 -2.47 -5.08
CA ILE A 350 13.99 -2.59 -3.66
C ILE A 350 12.51 -2.25 -3.48
N TYR A 351 12.12 -1.01 -3.78
CA TYR A 351 10.82 -0.45 -3.41
C TYR A 351 9.63 -0.96 -4.24
N LEU A 352 9.87 -1.58 -5.39
CA LEU A 352 8.82 -2.15 -6.24
C LEU A 352 9.01 -3.66 -6.36
N VAL A 353 10.13 -4.12 -6.94
CA VAL A 353 10.25 -5.56 -7.25
C VAL A 353 10.26 -6.41 -5.98
N PHE A 354 11.05 -6.06 -4.96
CA PHE A 354 11.08 -6.84 -3.72
C PHE A 354 9.82 -6.66 -2.89
N HIS A 355 9.28 -5.44 -2.83
CA HIS A 355 8.02 -5.15 -2.16
C HIS A 355 6.87 -6.01 -2.72
N GLU A 356 6.62 -5.93 -4.03
CA GLU A 356 5.54 -6.67 -4.69
C GLU A 356 5.79 -8.18 -4.74
N ALA A 357 7.06 -8.61 -4.69
CA ALA A 357 7.40 -10.02 -4.50
C ALA A 357 6.97 -10.54 -3.13
N GLY A 358 7.08 -9.73 -2.07
CA GLY A 358 6.59 -10.12 -0.74
C GLY A 358 5.06 -10.32 -0.72
N HIS A 359 4.29 -9.45 -1.38
CA HIS A 359 2.85 -9.68 -1.60
C HIS A 359 2.60 -10.96 -2.41
N ALA A 360 3.35 -11.19 -3.49
CA ALA A 360 3.21 -12.42 -4.27
C ALA A 360 3.50 -13.68 -3.43
N PHE A 361 4.55 -13.66 -2.61
CA PHE A 361 4.88 -14.76 -1.71
C PHE A 361 3.77 -15.00 -0.69
N HIS A 362 3.12 -13.94 -0.20
CA HIS A 362 1.94 -14.07 0.66
C HIS A 362 0.79 -14.77 -0.07
N GLY A 363 0.51 -14.39 -1.32
CA GLY A 363 -0.49 -15.07 -2.16
C GLY A 363 -0.18 -16.56 -2.37
N PHE A 364 1.08 -16.91 -2.61
CA PHE A 364 1.49 -18.32 -2.76
C PHE A 364 1.37 -19.11 -1.45
N GLU A 365 1.87 -18.57 -0.32
CA GLU A 365 1.85 -19.27 0.97
C GLU A 365 0.42 -19.46 1.52
N SER A 366 -0.47 -18.50 1.29
CA SER A 366 -1.87 -18.56 1.75
C SER A 366 -2.81 -19.34 0.80
N SER A 367 -2.35 -19.70 -0.40
CA SER A 367 -3.17 -20.37 -1.43
C SER A 367 -3.79 -21.71 -0.99
N HIS A 368 -3.18 -22.38 -0.01
CA HIS A 368 -3.66 -23.65 0.52
C HIS A 368 -4.92 -23.50 1.40
N LEU A 369 -5.25 -22.28 1.85
CA LEU A 369 -6.44 -22.02 2.66
C LEU A 369 -7.70 -22.20 1.80
N PRO A 370 -8.66 -23.04 2.24
CA PRO A 370 -9.74 -23.51 1.37
C PRO A 370 -10.76 -22.43 1.00
N TYR A 371 -10.89 -21.37 1.80
CA TYR A 371 -11.98 -20.41 1.65
C TYR A 371 -11.47 -19.00 1.32
N MET A 372 -12.21 -18.31 0.45
CA MET A 372 -11.88 -16.93 0.03
C MET A 372 -11.78 -15.98 1.22
N GLN A 373 -12.64 -16.16 2.22
CA GLN A 373 -12.68 -15.35 3.44
C GLN A 373 -11.43 -15.51 4.32
N GLN A 374 -10.56 -16.47 4.02
CA GLN A 374 -9.30 -16.71 4.74
C GLN A 374 -8.06 -16.26 3.98
N ARG A 375 -8.07 -16.23 2.64
CA ARG A 375 -6.86 -15.97 1.83
C ARG A 375 -6.91 -14.73 0.96
N ARG A 376 -8.12 -14.23 0.65
CA ARG A 376 -8.26 -13.03 -0.17
C ARG A 376 -7.54 -11.88 0.54
N GLU A 377 -6.74 -11.12 -0.21
CA GLU A 377 -5.90 -10.05 0.34
C GLU A 377 -6.69 -9.06 1.21
N SER A 378 -7.88 -8.65 0.78
CA SER A 378 -8.78 -7.77 1.55
C SER A 378 -9.27 -8.32 2.90
N MET A 379 -8.99 -9.59 3.21
CA MET A 379 -9.32 -10.24 4.50
C MET A 379 -8.10 -10.33 5.43
N VAL A 380 -6.90 -10.08 4.91
CA VAL A 380 -5.67 -9.98 5.70
C VAL A 380 -5.63 -8.58 6.32
N PRO A 381 -5.27 -8.43 7.62
CA PRO A 381 -4.98 -7.12 8.18
C PRO A 381 -3.94 -6.38 7.34
N ILE A 382 -4.30 -5.20 6.85
CA ILE A 382 -3.50 -4.45 5.86
C ILE A 382 -2.09 -4.16 6.39
N GLU A 383 -1.98 -3.85 7.69
CA GLU A 383 -0.72 -3.67 8.40
C GLU A 383 0.22 -4.88 8.22
N PHE A 384 -0.32 -6.10 8.29
CA PHE A 384 0.47 -7.32 8.14
C PHE A 384 0.72 -7.68 6.67
N ALA A 385 -0.21 -7.37 5.77
CA ALA A 385 0.05 -7.49 4.33
C ALA A 385 1.28 -6.67 3.93
N GLU A 386 1.43 -5.47 4.51
CA GLU A 386 2.60 -4.61 4.32
C GLU A 386 3.85 -5.09 5.08
N VAL A 387 3.72 -5.85 6.19
CA VAL A 387 4.87 -6.57 6.80
C VAL A 387 5.41 -7.59 5.81
N ALA A 388 4.55 -8.29 5.06
CA ALA A 388 4.97 -9.27 4.07
C ALA A 388 5.86 -8.61 2.99
N SER A 389 5.35 -7.57 2.35
CA SER A 389 6.07 -6.83 1.30
C SER A 389 7.35 -6.16 1.80
N THR A 390 7.22 -5.32 2.84
CA THR A 390 8.34 -4.51 3.36
C THR A 390 9.48 -5.39 3.92
N SER A 391 9.18 -6.58 4.46
CA SER A 391 10.24 -7.51 4.91
C SER A 391 11.17 -7.94 3.77
N MET A 392 10.63 -8.13 2.56
CA MET A 392 11.42 -8.52 1.40
C MET A 392 12.29 -7.40 0.86
N GLU A 393 11.92 -6.14 1.06
CA GLU A 393 12.80 -4.99 0.77
C GLU A 393 14.10 -5.09 1.59
N TYR A 394 13.97 -5.26 2.91
CA TYR A 394 15.14 -5.35 3.79
C TYR A 394 15.96 -6.61 3.54
N VAL A 395 15.31 -7.78 3.49
CA VAL A 395 15.98 -9.06 3.24
C VAL A 395 16.67 -9.06 1.88
N GLY A 396 15.95 -8.69 0.81
CA GLY A 396 16.49 -8.63 -0.54
C GLY A 396 17.64 -7.63 -0.67
N SER A 397 17.55 -6.47 -0.02
CA SER A 397 18.60 -5.44 -0.07
C SER A 397 19.97 -5.94 0.39
N VAL A 398 20.02 -6.88 1.34
CA VAL A 398 21.28 -7.48 1.85
C VAL A 398 22.04 -8.22 0.74
N HIS A 399 21.32 -8.76 -0.25
CA HIS A 399 21.87 -9.65 -1.28
C HIS A 399 22.15 -8.96 -2.62
N LEU A 400 21.89 -7.65 -2.76
CA LEU A 400 22.08 -6.90 -4.02
C LEU A 400 23.47 -7.09 -4.65
N ALA A 401 24.53 -7.08 -3.83
CA ALA A 401 25.90 -7.24 -4.33
C ALA A 401 26.26 -8.71 -4.59
N SER A 402 25.84 -9.63 -3.72
CA SER A 402 26.17 -11.06 -3.84
C SER A 402 25.43 -11.74 -4.99
N SER A 403 24.25 -11.23 -5.37
CA SER A 403 23.49 -11.70 -6.53
C SER A 403 23.96 -11.13 -7.85
N GLY A 404 24.84 -10.13 -7.84
CA GLY A 404 25.29 -9.44 -9.04
C GLY A 404 24.32 -8.39 -9.59
N LEU A 405 23.20 -8.13 -8.91
CA LEU A 405 22.26 -7.04 -9.28
C LEU A 405 22.92 -5.66 -9.21
N CYS A 406 23.89 -5.49 -8.30
CA CYS A 406 24.62 -4.25 -8.06
C CYS A 406 26.12 -4.50 -7.88
N SER A 407 26.92 -3.46 -8.15
CA SER A 407 28.29 -3.43 -7.60
C SER A 407 28.24 -3.29 -6.07
N LYS A 408 29.35 -3.60 -5.37
CA LYS A 408 29.42 -3.43 -3.91
C LYS A 408 29.14 -2.00 -3.46
N ASP A 409 29.70 -1.01 -4.16
CA ASP A 409 29.50 0.41 -3.83
C ASP A 409 28.06 0.87 -4.11
N GLU A 410 27.46 0.42 -5.21
CA GLU A 410 26.06 0.69 -5.55
C GLU A 410 25.12 0.08 -4.49
N ALA A 411 25.30 -1.21 -4.18
CA ALA A 411 24.52 -1.89 -3.14
C ALA A 411 24.66 -1.21 -1.77
N ARG A 412 25.88 -0.83 -1.36
CA ARG A 412 26.11 -0.09 -0.12
C ARG A 412 25.35 1.23 -0.11
N SER A 413 25.41 2.00 -1.19
CA SER A 413 24.72 3.29 -1.29
C SER A 413 23.20 3.14 -1.22
N LEU A 414 22.65 2.18 -1.97
CA LEU A 414 21.21 1.88 -1.97
C LEU A 414 20.71 1.47 -0.58
N ARG A 415 21.44 0.58 0.11
CA ARG A 415 21.12 0.14 1.47
C ARG A 415 21.21 1.29 2.47
N LEU A 416 22.25 2.13 2.40
CA LEU A 416 22.36 3.32 3.24
C LEU A 416 21.15 4.23 3.05
N ARG A 417 20.79 4.52 1.80
CA ARG A 417 19.65 5.38 1.48
C ARG A 417 18.33 4.80 2.00
N HIS A 418 18.11 3.50 1.81
CA HIS A 418 16.92 2.79 2.29
C HIS A 418 16.77 2.85 3.81
N LEU A 419 17.87 2.66 4.55
CA LEU A 419 17.88 2.78 6.01
C LEU A 419 17.66 4.22 6.50
N GLU A 420 18.17 5.22 5.77
CA GLU A 420 17.93 6.63 6.10
C GLU A 420 16.49 7.07 5.80
N SER A 421 15.94 6.66 4.65
CA SER A 421 14.56 6.98 4.28
C SER A 421 13.58 6.36 5.26
N THR A 422 13.79 5.11 5.66
CA THR A 422 12.99 4.41 6.68
C THR A 422 12.71 5.29 7.92
N LEU A 423 13.74 5.91 8.49
CA LEU A 423 13.59 6.74 9.68
C LEU A 423 12.88 8.07 9.37
N MET A 424 13.14 8.66 8.21
CA MET A 424 12.44 9.85 7.73
C MET A 424 10.94 9.57 7.51
N ASP A 425 10.63 8.44 6.90
CA ASP A 425 9.28 8.04 6.50
C ASP A 425 8.39 7.78 7.72
N LEU A 426 8.92 7.22 8.81
CA LEU A 426 8.16 7.08 10.07
C LEU A 426 7.64 8.44 10.59
N ALA A 427 8.41 9.52 10.45
CA ALA A 427 7.98 10.87 10.82
C ALA A 427 6.99 11.44 9.80
N THR A 428 7.22 11.24 8.50
CA THR A 428 6.32 11.62 7.41
C THR A 428 4.94 10.97 7.55
N ILE A 429 4.90 9.68 7.86
CA ILE A 429 3.69 8.89 8.06
C ILE A 429 2.94 9.38 9.29
N SER A 430 3.64 9.56 10.41
CA SER A 430 3.05 10.08 11.66
C SER A 430 2.47 11.49 11.49
N ARG A 431 3.11 12.34 10.69
CA ARG A 431 2.57 13.65 10.31
C ARG A 431 1.23 13.51 9.57
N GLY A 432 1.18 12.62 8.58
CA GLY A 432 0.00 12.40 7.76
C GLY A 432 -1.17 11.80 8.53
N ASP A 433 -0.92 10.80 9.38
CA ASP A 433 -1.95 10.22 10.22
C ASP A 433 -2.45 11.21 11.30
N ALA A 434 -1.54 11.96 11.94
CA ALA A 434 -1.93 13.05 12.85
C ALA A 434 -2.80 14.12 12.18
N PHE A 435 -2.55 14.41 10.90
CA PHE A 435 -3.40 15.31 10.11
C PHE A 435 -4.80 14.73 9.90
N GLN A 436 -4.92 13.45 9.50
CA GLN A 436 -6.21 12.77 9.33
C GLN A 436 -7.02 12.69 10.63
N HIS A 437 -6.36 12.40 11.76
CA HIS A 437 -7.02 12.46 13.07
C HIS A 437 -7.58 13.86 13.35
N TRP A 438 -6.79 14.92 13.14
CA TRP A 438 -7.27 16.29 13.35
C TRP A 438 -8.45 16.63 12.43
N VAL A 439 -8.39 16.26 11.15
CA VAL A 439 -9.44 16.52 10.16
C VAL A 439 -10.78 15.97 10.63
N TYR A 440 -10.83 14.69 10.98
CA TYR A 440 -12.09 14.01 11.30
C TYR A 440 -12.55 14.23 12.75
N GLU A 441 -11.68 14.73 13.62
CA GLU A 441 -12.06 15.26 14.95
C GLU A 441 -12.57 16.71 14.88
N ASN A 442 -12.19 17.47 13.84
CA ASN A 442 -12.52 18.90 13.71
C ASN A 442 -13.12 19.21 12.31
N PRO A 443 -14.20 18.54 11.88
CA PRO A 443 -14.67 18.61 10.50
C PRO A 443 -15.05 20.03 10.05
N GLU A 444 -15.55 20.89 10.95
CA GLU A 444 -15.86 22.29 10.61
C GLU A 444 -14.60 23.10 10.28
N GLN A 445 -13.53 22.94 11.08
CA GLN A 445 -12.25 23.59 10.81
C GLN A 445 -11.59 22.98 9.57
N ALA A 446 -11.74 21.68 9.35
CA ALA A 446 -11.17 21.00 8.20
C ALA A 446 -11.86 21.34 6.86
N MET A 447 -12.99 22.06 6.88
CA MET A 447 -13.59 22.68 5.69
C MET A 447 -13.05 24.09 5.41
N ASP A 448 -12.34 24.71 6.35
CA ASP A 448 -11.71 26.01 6.17
C ASP A 448 -10.29 25.84 5.63
N MET A 449 -10.05 26.34 4.42
CA MET A 449 -8.78 26.19 3.70
C MET A 449 -7.59 26.74 4.48
N GLU A 450 -7.73 27.89 5.14
CA GLU A 450 -6.65 28.52 5.90
C GLU A 450 -6.38 27.78 7.21
N ALA A 451 -7.42 27.25 7.85
CA ALA A 451 -7.26 26.43 9.06
C ALA A 451 -6.52 25.12 8.77
N VAL A 452 -6.83 24.47 7.65
CA VAL A 452 -6.18 23.23 7.20
C VAL A 452 -4.70 23.49 6.87
N ASP A 453 -4.41 24.54 6.10
CA ASP A 453 -3.03 24.92 5.74
C ASP A 453 -2.20 25.26 6.97
N LYS A 454 -2.78 25.99 7.93
CA LYS A 454 -2.13 26.28 9.21
C LYS A 454 -1.85 25.00 9.99
N LYS A 455 -2.78 24.05 10.01
CA LYS A 455 -2.58 22.79 10.71
C LYS A 455 -1.47 21.97 10.07
N TRP A 456 -1.43 21.89 8.74
CA TRP A 456 -0.36 21.19 8.03
C TRP A 456 1.01 21.81 8.31
N ALA A 457 1.12 23.15 8.28
CA ALA A 457 2.35 23.86 8.60
C ALA A 457 2.79 23.69 10.08
N GLU A 458 1.86 23.53 11.02
CA GLU A 458 2.15 23.13 12.40
C GLU A 458 2.74 21.72 12.45
N LEU A 459 2.12 20.76 11.78
CA LEU A 459 2.57 19.36 11.76
C LEU A 459 3.92 19.19 11.05
N ASN A 460 4.20 19.97 9.99
CA ASN A 460 5.53 20.02 9.37
C ASN A 460 6.60 20.44 10.37
N ARG A 461 6.36 21.48 11.17
CA ARG A 461 7.33 21.92 12.19
C ARG A 461 7.52 20.91 13.31
N ARG A 462 6.49 20.12 13.61
CA ARG A 462 6.53 19.06 14.63
C ARG A 462 7.38 17.87 14.18
N PHE A 463 7.19 17.38 12.95
CA PHE A 463 7.80 16.13 12.48
C PHE A 463 9.03 16.32 11.57
N GLU A 464 9.16 17.47 10.91
CA GLU A 464 10.26 17.81 10.00
C GLU A 464 10.91 19.17 10.35
N PRO A 465 11.35 19.40 11.61
CA PRO A 465 11.87 20.70 12.05
C PRO A 465 13.19 21.12 11.37
N PHE A 466 13.81 20.22 10.60
CA PHE A 466 15.10 20.39 9.95
C PHE A 466 15.02 20.98 8.53
N VAL A 467 13.82 21.15 7.97
CA VAL A 467 13.62 21.77 6.65
C VAL A 467 13.35 23.26 6.79
N ASP A 468 14.16 24.07 6.13
CA ASP A 468 13.99 25.52 6.09
C ASP A 468 12.97 25.94 5.03
N TRP A 469 11.80 26.32 5.51
CA TRP A 469 10.67 26.81 4.71
C TRP A 469 10.65 28.33 4.54
N SER A 470 11.67 29.07 4.97
CA SER A 470 11.68 30.53 4.93
C SER A 470 11.46 31.05 3.50
N GLY A 471 10.41 31.85 3.28
CA GLY A 471 10.02 32.34 1.96
C GLY A 471 9.33 31.29 1.05
N LEU A 472 8.95 30.14 1.60
CA LEU A 472 8.22 29.05 0.95
C LEU A 472 7.01 28.59 1.79
N GLU A 473 6.55 29.42 2.73
CA GLU A 473 5.55 29.04 3.73
C GLU A 473 4.22 28.62 3.06
N ALA A 474 3.82 29.31 1.99
CA ALA A 474 2.63 28.98 1.22
C ALA A 474 2.72 27.57 0.61
N ALA A 475 3.82 27.26 -0.09
CA ALA A 475 4.05 25.93 -0.66
C ALA A 475 4.15 24.85 0.42
N GLY A 476 4.81 25.15 1.55
CA GLY A 476 4.91 24.23 2.68
C GLY A 476 3.58 23.92 3.35
N SER A 477 2.60 24.82 3.27
CA SER A 477 1.29 24.65 3.91
C SER A 477 0.29 23.78 3.15
N ILE A 478 0.53 23.51 1.85
CA ILE A 478 -0.43 22.82 0.97
C ILE A 478 -0.01 21.40 0.57
N GLY A 479 1.13 20.90 1.06
CA GLY A 479 1.68 19.60 0.65
C GLY A 479 0.73 18.41 0.85
N TRP A 480 -0.19 18.49 1.82
CA TRP A 480 -1.21 17.48 2.09
C TRP A 480 -2.15 17.23 0.90
N GLN A 481 -2.37 18.24 0.05
CA GLN A 481 -3.31 18.15 -1.08
C GLN A 481 -2.84 17.21 -2.19
N HIS A 482 -1.57 16.80 -2.19
CA HIS A 482 -1.02 15.87 -3.18
C HIS A 482 -0.73 14.48 -2.61
N ILE A 483 -1.26 14.19 -1.41
CA ILE A 483 -1.22 12.86 -0.81
C ILE A 483 -2.52 12.15 -1.18
N LEU A 484 -2.47 11.32 -2.21
CA LEU A 484 -3.66 10.64 -2.77
C LEU A 484 -4.46 9.88 -1.70
N HIS A 485 -3.77 9.25 -0.74
CA HIS A 485 -4.37 8.48 0.33
C HIS A 485 -5.41 9.28 1.12
N PHE A 486 -5.23 10.60 1.23
CA PHE A 486 -6.14 11.44 1.99
C PHE A 486 -7.49 11.63 1.28
N PHE A 487 -7.46 11.62 -0.04
CA PHE A 487 -8.63 11.76 -0.89
C PHE A 487 -9.27 10.41 -1.18
N GLU A 488 -8.50 9.36 -1.48
CA GLU A 488 -9.08 8.11 -1.97
C GLU A 488 -9.37 7.09 -0.86
N VAL A 489 -8.49 6.98 0.13
CA VAL A 489 -8.48 5.90 1.13
C VAL A 489 -8.12 6.43 2.51
N PRO A 490 -8.96 7.29 3.11
CA PRO A 490 -8.65 7.96 4.37
C PRO A 490 -8.31 6.96 5.49
N PHE A 491 -7.33 7.36 6.30
CA PHE A 491 -6.66 6.56 7.34
C PHE A 491 -5.79 5.40 6.85
N TYR A 492 -5.72 5.10 5.54
CA TYR A 492 -4.71 4.18 5.01
C TYR A 492 -3.36 4.89 4.85
N TYR A 493 -2.57 4.91 5.91
CA TYR A 493 -1.25 5.57 5.94
C TYR A 493 -0.40 5.07 7.11
N ILE A 494 -1.01 4.94 8.30
CA ILE A 494 -0.33 4.48 9.51
C ILE A 494 0.17 3.04 9.40
N GLU A 495 -0.49 2.24 8.58
CA GLU A 495 -0.15 0.85 8.30
C GLU A 495 1.27 0.72 7.77
N TYR A 496 1.73 1.65 6.93
CA TYR A 496 3.12 1.66 6.45
C TYR A 496 4.14 1.79 7.58
N ALA A 497 3.81 2.56 8.63
CA ALA A 497 4.70 2.70 9.79
C ALA A 497 4.70 1.43 10.65
N PHE A 498 3.52 0.86 10.91
CA PHE A 498 3.41 -0.39 11.68
C PHE A 498 4.06 -1.57 10.95
N ALA A 499 3.89 -1.62 9.62
CA ALA A 499 4.52 -2.59 8.74
C ALA A 499 6.04 -2.45 8.74
N THR A 500 6.56 -1.23 8.58
CA THR A 500 8.00 -0.94 8.66
C THR A 500 8.60 -1.42 9.99
N ILE A 501 7.94 -1.16 11.12
CA ILE A 501 8.41 -1.61 12.44
C ILE A 501 8.37 -3.14 12.55
N GLY A 502 7.33 -3.79 12.01
CA GLY A 502 7.25 -5.26 11.94
C GLY A 502 8.36 -5.86 11.07
N ALA A 503 8.54 -5.34 9.86
CA ALA A 503 9.54 -5.76 8.90
C ALA A 503 10.97 -5.60 9.42
N LEU A 504 11.28 -4.52 10.14
CA LEU A 504 12.58 -4.34 10.78
C LEU A 504 12.84 -5.36 11.89
N GLN A 505 11.81 -5.83 12.60
CA GLN A 505 11.94 -6.92 13.56
C GLN A 505 12.20 -8.27 12.86
N VAL A 506 11.48 -8.56 11.78
CA VAL A 506 11.73 -9.74 10.93
C VAL A 506 13.15 -9.70 10.38
N TRP A 507 13.59 -8.55 9.87
CA TRP A 507 14.94 -8.35 9.35
C TRP A 507 16.02 -8.48 10.42
N ARG A 508 15.80 -7.94 11.62
CA ARG A 508 16.70 -8.16 12.78
C ARG A 508 16.90 -9.65 13.06
N ASN A 509 15.81 -10.42 13.02
CA ASN A 509 15.87 -11.86 13.25
C ASN A 509 16.60 -12.54 12.10
N TYR A 510 16.34 -12.14 10.85
CA TYR A 510 17.03 -12.63 9.65
C TYR A 510 18.54 -12.42 9.72
N LEU A 511 19.01 -11.25 10.17
CA LEU A 511 20.45 -10.97 10.32
C LEU A 511 21.13 -11.88 11.35
N ARG A 512 20.37 -12.49 12.27
CA ARG A 512 20.88 -13.39 13.32
C ARG A 512 20.78 -14.86 12.92
N ASP A 513 19.62 -15.28 12.45
CA ASP A 513 19.33 -16.63 11.98
C ASP A 513 18.41 -16.57 10.75
N PRO A 514 18.98 -16.55 9.53
CA PRO A 514 18.21 -16.47 8.29
C PRO A 514 17.21 -17.61 8.12
N GLN A 515 17.53 -18.82 8.57
CA GLN A 515 16.69 -20.00 8.33
C GLN A 515 15.43 -19.96 9.20
N ASP A 516 15.59 -19.70 10.50
CA ASP A 516 14.45 -19.60 11.41
C ASP A 516 13.57 -18.39 11.08
N ALA A 517 14.16 -17.23 10.78
CA ALA A 517 13.41 -16.03 10.43
C ALA A 517 12.57 -16.22 9.15
N LEU A 518 13.11 -16.86 8.11
CA LEU A 518 12.35 -17.17 6.90
C LEU A 518 11.27 -18.23 7.12
N ALA A 519 11.52 -19.20 8.00
CA ALA A 519 10.51 -20.20 8.37
C ALA A 519 9.32 -19.55 9.12
N GLN A 520 9.60 -18.66 10.07
CA GLN A 520 8.58 -17.87 10.78
C GLN A 520 7.83 -16.95 9.83
N TYR A 521 8.56 -16.21 8.98
CA TYR A 521 7.98 -15.35 7.96
C TYR A 521 6.99 -16.12 7.06
N LYS A 522 7.42 -17.21 6.41
CA LYS A 522 6.54 -18.03 5.55
C LYS A 522 5.37 -18.64 6.32
N HIS A 523 5.61 -19.10 7.56
CA HIS A 523 4.52 -19.59 8.40
C HIS A 523 3.46 -18.51 8.64
N ALA A 524 3.86 -17.28 8.96
CA ALA A 524 2.94 -16.18 9.18
C ALA A 524 2.14 -15.83 7.91
N LEU A 525 2.79 -15.80 6.74
CA LEU A 525 2.11 -15.62 5.46
C LEU A 525 1.08 -16.73 5.17
N SER A 526 1.41 -17.98 5.53
CA SER A 526 0.54 -19.13 5.31
C SER A 526 -0.78 -19.05 6.09
N LEU A 527 -0.84 -18.22 7.15
CA LEU A 527 -2.04 -18.05 7.97
C LEU A 527 -3.09 -17.15 7.31
N GLY A 528 -2.73 -16.32 6.32
CA GLY A 528 -3.64 -15.39 5.67
C GLY A 528 -4.46 -14.55 6.67
N GLY A 529 -5.74 -14.32 6.37
CA GLY A 529 -6.71 -13.64 7.22
C GLY A 529 -7.33 -14.49 8.33
N THR A 530 -6.66 -15.56 8.79
CA THR A 530 -7.22 -16.46 9.82
C THR A 530 -6.84 -16.09 11.26
N ARG A 531 -5.99 -15.08 11.45
CA ARG A 531 -5.44 -14.66 12.74
C ARG A 531 -5.54 -13.15 12.91
N SER A 532 -5.55 -12.72 14.17
CA SER A 532 -5.51 -11.31 14.54
C SER A 532 -4.17 -10.69 14.17
N LEU A 533 -4.11 -9.37 14.11
CA LEU A 533 -2.89 -8.65 13.76
C LEU A 533 -1.71 -8.96 14.72
N PRO A 534 -1.89 -8.99 16.06
CA PRO A 534 -0.83 -9.39 16.99
C PRO A 534 -0.34 -10.83 16.80
N GLU A 535 -1.26 -11.77 16.53
CA GLU A 535 -0.92 -13.18 16.30
C GLU A 535 -0.11 -13.38 15.01
N LEU A 536 -0.42 -12.62 13.95
CA LEU A 536 0.35 -12.63 12.70
C LEU A 536 1.78 -12.08 12.91
N TYR A 537 1.92 -10.98 13.68
CA TYR A 537 3.24 -10.46 14.06
C TYR A 537 4.03 -11.50 14.86
N GLU A 538 3.40 -12.13 15.86
CA GLU A 538 4.04 -13.16 16.68
C GLU A 538 4.49 -14.37 15.84
N ALA A 539 3.66 -14.83 14.91
CA ALA A 539 4.00 -15.91 14.00
C ALA A 539 5.21 -15.57 13.12
N ALA A 540 5.39 -14.30 12.75
CA ALA A 540 6.54 -13.81 11.99
C ALA A 540 7.80 -13.56 12.85
N GLY A 541 7.75 -13.87 14.16
CA GLY A 541 8.84 -13.59 15.11
C GLY A 541 8.95 -12.11 15.50
N ALA A 542 7.93 -11.32 15.22
CA ALA A 542 7.83 -9.91 15.57
C ALA A 542 6.85 -9.70 16.74
N LYS A 543 6.82 -8.49 17.29
CA LYS A 543 5.82 -8.06 18.25
C LYS A 543 5.04 -6.88 17.66
N PHE A 544 3.71 -6.94 17.72
CA PHE A 544 2.87 -5.79 17.43
C PHE A 544 2.96 -4.78 18.58
N ALA A 545 3.97 -3.91 18.49
CA ALA A 545 4.27 -2.86 19.45
C ALA A 545 5.00 -1.72 18.75
N PHE A 546 4.77 -0.50 19.23
CA PHE A 546 5.26 0.73 18.61
C PHE A 546 5.50 1.83 19.66
N ASP A 547 5.78 1.41 20.90
CA ASP A 547 6.16 2.30 21.99
C ASP A 547 7.61 2.81 21.84
N THR A 548 8.00 3.76 22.69
CA THR A 548 9.33 4.36 22.72
C THR A 548 10.45 3.32 22.79
N ALA A 549 10.26 2.24 23.57
CA ALA A 549 11.28 1.19 23.72
C ALA A 549 11.47 0.41 22.42
N THR A 550 10.36 0.05 21.77
CA THR A 550 10.38 -0.63 20.47
C THR A 550 11.06 0.24 19.42
N LEU A 551 10.72 1.53 19.35
CA LEU A 551 11.35 2.46 18.42
C LEU A 551 12.85 2.67 18.70
N GLN A 552 13.28 2.63 19.95
CA GLN A 552 14.71 2.69 20.31
C GLN A 552 15.47 1.46 19.81
N ASP A 553 14.89 0.26 19.93
CA ASP A 553 15.48 -0.97 19.39
C ASP A 553 15.62 -0.89 17.87
N ILE A 554 14.61 -0.34 17.19
CA ILE A 554 14.65 -0.09 15.73
C ILE A 554 15.75 0.91 15.37
N ILE A 555 15.83 2.06 16.05
CA ILE A 555 16.89 3.06 15.83
C ILE A 555 18.26 2.43 16.02
N HIS A 556 18.44 1.61 17.05
CA HIS A 556 19.71 0.94 17.32
C HIS A 556 20.10 0.00 16.17
N LEU A 557 19.19 -0.88 15.73
CA LEU A 557 19.41 -1.77 14.59
C LEU A 557 19.80 -0.99 13.33
N VAL A 558 18.99 0.01 12.96
CA VAL A 558 19.20 0.81 11.74
C VAL A 558 20.54 1.54 11.83
N THR A 559 20.85 2.16 12.97
CA THR A 559 22.10 2.91 13.17
C THR A 559 23.33 2.01 13.15
N GLU A 560 23.27 0.82 13.76
CA GLU A 560 24.37 -0.16 13.73
C GLU A 560 24.68 -0.58 12.29
N GLN A 561 23.65 -0.95 11.53
CA GLN A 561 23.81 -1.37 10.13
C GLN A 561 24.31 -0.23 9.24
N ARG A 562 23.81 0.99 9.46
CA ARG A 562 24.27 2.18 8.74
C ARG A 562 25.75 2.46 9.02
N ASN A 563 26.17 2.40 10.28
CA ASN A 563 27.56 2.62 10.67
C ASN A 563 28.49 1.56 10.07
N SER A 564 28.07 0.29 10.03
CA SER A 564 28.82 -0.78 9.36
C SER A 564 29.04 -0.47 7.88
N LEU A 565 27.96 -0.10 7.17
CA LEU A 565 28.03 0.25 5.75
C LEU A 565 28.92 1.47 5.51
N GLU A 566 28.89 2.49 6.38
CA GLU A 566 29.78 3.65 6.24
C GLU A 566 31.26 3.33 6.48
N GLN A 567 31.55 2.38 7.38
CA GLN A 567 32.91 1.90 7.62
C GLN A 567 33.47 1.09 6.44
N GLU A 568 32.63 0.35 5.71
CA GLU A 568 33.04 -0.36 4.49
C GLU A 568 33.51 0.58 3.37
N ALA A 569 33.18 1.87 3.43
CA ALA A 569 33.62 2.88 2.47
C ALA A 569 34.96 3.55 2.84
N SER A 570 35.40 3.41 4.09
CA SER A 570 36.64 3.99 4.63
C SER A 570 37.80 3.01 4.51
#